data_AF-A0A1B8YNK7-F1
#
_entry.id   AF-A0A1B8YNK7-F1
#
_cell.length_a   1.000
_cell.length_b   1.000
_cell.length_c   1.000
_cell.angle_alpha   90.00
_cell.angle_beta   90.00
_cell.angle_gamma   90.00
#
_symmetry.space_group_name_H-M   'P 1'
#
loop_
_entity.id
_entity.type
_entity.pdbx_description
1 polymer ?
#
loop_
_entity_poly.entity_id
_entity_poly.type
_entity_poly.pdbx_seq_one_letter_code
_entity_poly.pdbx_strand_id
1 'polypeptide(L)' 'MGVLSNGYAEKLKLIRKAEGLTKVAFAKELGLGLRTVKNYETGHIPYGFQDAS' A
#
# COMPACT_ATOMS: atom_id res chain seq x y z
N MET A 1 2.44 17.48 9.46
CA MET A 1 1.83 16.54 8.50
C MET A 1 2.93 15.91 7.67
N GLY A 2 3.49 14.79 8.14
CA GLY A 2 4.61 14.10 7.49
C GLY A 2 4.12 13.27 6.30
N VAL A 3 4.40 13.74 5.09
CA VAL A 3 4.14 13.02 3.84
C VAL A 3 5.24 11.97 3.68
N LEU A 4 5.00 10.74 4.14
CA LEU A 4 5.85 9.62 3.75
C LEU A 4 5.53 9.25 2.30
N SER A 5 6.15 10.00 1.38
CA SER A 5 6.27 9.72 -0.05
C SER A 5 4.98 9.29 -0.75
N ASN A 6 4.31 10.25 -1.37
CA ASN A 6 3.30 10.00 -2.42
C ASN A 6 3.81 9.11 -3.58
N GLY A 7 5.12 8.76 -3.59
CA GLY A 7 5.73 7.90 -4.59
C GLY A 7 5.61 6.40 -4.31
N TYR A 8 5.84 5.91 -3.08
CA TYR A 8 5.90 4.43 -2.87
C TYR A 8 4.52 3.78 -3.00
N ALA A 9 3.52 4.38 -2.38
CA ALA A 9 2.13 3.94 -2.48
C ALA A 9 1.64 3.94 -3.95
N GLU A 10 1.92 5.00 -4.69
CA GLU A 10 1.55 5.10 -6.09
C GLU A 10 2.35 4.14 -6.98
N LYS A 11 3.66 3.97 -6.75
CA LYS A 11 4.49 2.98 -7.46
C LYS A 11 3.93 1.57 -7.31
N LEU A 12 3.59 1.17 -6.09
CA LEU A 12 3.02 -0.16 -5.83
C LEU A 12 1.67 -0.34 -6.56
N LYS A 13 0.82 0.68 -6.51
CA LYS A 13 -0.46 0.70 -7.23
C LYS A 13 -0.29 0.64 -8.75
N LEU A 14 0.72 1.34 -9.29
CA LEU A 14 1.05 1.31 -10.72
C LEU A 14 1.54 -0.07 -11.16
N ILE A 15 2.44 -0.70 -10.40
CA ILE A 15 2.90 -2.08 -10.66
C ILE A 15 1.71 -3.03 -10.72
N ARG A 16 0.85 -3.03 -9.69
CA ARG A 16 -0.34 -3.90 -9.68
C ARG A 16 -1.23 -3.69 -10.91
N LYS A 17 -1.46 -2.43 -11.28
CA LYS A 17 -2.29 -2.09 -12.45
C LYS A 17 -1.64 -2.55 -13.76
N ALA A 18 -0.31 -2.43 -13.89
CA ALA A 18 0.43 -2.87 -15.07
C ALA A 18 0.34 -4.40 -15.26
N GLU A 19 0.31 -5.15 -14.16
CA GLU A 19 0.09 -6.60 -14.16
C GLU A 19 -1.38 -7.00 -14.41
N GLY A 20 -2.31 -6.02 -14.53
CA GLY A 20 -3.74 -6.30 -14.71
C GLY A 20 -4.42 -6.90 -13.47
N LEU A 21 -3.79 -6.80 -12.29
CA LEU A 21 -4.27 -7.49 -11.09
C LEU A 21 -5.27 -6.64 -10.30
N THR A 22 -6.31 -7.29 -9.77
CA THR A 22 -7.13 -6.71 -8.71
C THR A 22 -6.34 -6.66 -7.40
N LYS A 23 -6.76 -5.83 -6.43
CA LYS A 23 -6.10 -5.79 -5.11
C LYS A 23 -6.15 -7.14 -4.40
N VAL A 24 -7.19 -7.95 -4.65
CA VAL A 24 -7.34 -9.30 -4.07
C VAL A 24 -6.36 -10.27 -4.71
N ALA A 25 -6.26 -10.28 -6.04
CA ALA A 25 -5.31 -11.13 -6.75
C ALA A 25 -3.86 -10.77 -6.37
N PHE A 26 -3.54 -9.47 -6.33
CA PHE A 26 -2.24 -8.99 -5.92
C PHE A 26 -1.89 -9.35 -4.47
N ALA A 27 -2.85 -9.26 -3.55
CA ALA A 27 -2.66 -9.70 -2.17
C ALA A 27 -2.35 -11.20 -2.11
N LYS A 28 -3.04 -12.02 -2.91
CA LYS A 28 -2.81 -13.45 -3.02
C LYS A 28 -1.41 -13.77 -3.56
N GLU A 29 -0.99 -13.11 -4.65
CA GLU A 29 0.35 -13.28 -5.25
C GLU A 29 1.47 -12.97 -4.25
N LEU A 30 1.28 -11.95 -3.42
CA LEU A 30 2.28 -11.53 -2.43
C LEU A 30 2.20 -12.30 -1.10
N GLY A 31 1.21 -13.17 -0.92
CA GLY A 31 0.95 -13.83 0.38
C GLY A 31 0.56 -12.84 1.49
N LEU A 32 -0.05 -11.70 1.14
CA LEU A 32 -0.44 -10.64 2.07
C LEU A 32 -1.96 -10.59 2.26
N GLY A 33 -2.39 -9.97 3.37
CA GLY A 33 -3.79 -9.62 3.56
C GLY A 33 -4.24 -8.47 2.66
N LEU A 34 -5.50 -8.51 2.18
CA LEU A 34 -6.09 -7.43 1.37
C LEU A 34 -5.98 -6.05 2.05
N ARG A 35 -6.15 -6.01 3.38
CA ARG A 35 -6.06 -4.77 4.17
C ARG A 35 -4.63 -4.22 4.19
N THR A 36 -3.61 -5.08 4.20
CA THR A 36 -2.20 -4.68 4.08
C THR A 36 -1.91 -4.03 2.74
N VAL A 37 -2.36 -4.66 1.64
CA VAL A 37 -2.25 -4.08 0.29
C VAL A 37 -2.95 -2.72 0.20
N LYS A 38 -4.16 -2.60 0.75
CA LYS A 38 -4.88 -1.32 0.78
C LYS A 38 -4.07 -0.24 1.51
N ASN A 39 -3.55 -0.55 2.70
CA ASN A 39 -2.78 0.41 3.50
C ASN A 39 -1.51 0.89 2.76
N TYR A 40 -0.80 -0.03 2.09
CA TYR A 40 0.38 0.33 1.30
C TYR A 40 0.04 1.23 0.11
N GLU A 41 -1.03 0.91 -0.63
CA GLU A 41 -1.43 1.71 -1.80
C GLU A 41 -2.05 3.08 -1.44
N THR A 42 -2.54 3.26 -0.21
CA THR A 42 -3.10 4.55 0.24
C THR A 42 -2.12 5.35 1.09
N GLY A 43 -0.93 4.82 1.38
CA GLY A 43 0.02 5.42 2.32
C GLY A 43 -0.52 5.54 3.75
N HIS A 44 -1.53 4.73 4.11
CA HIS A 44 -2.18 4.85 5.41
C HIS A 44 -1.38 4.09 6.47
N ILE A 45 -0.71 4.84 7.34
CA ILE A 45 -0.02 4.31 8.51
C ILE A 45 -1.03 4.31 9.67
N PRO A 46 -1.24 3.19 10.37
CA PRO A 46 -2.16 3.15 11.51
C PRO A 46 -1.79 4.22 12.54
N TYR A 47 -2.80 4.94 13.01
CA TYR A 47 -2.73 5.93 14.09
C TYR A 47 -2.14 5.24 15.33
N GLY A 48 -0.90 5.59 15.69
CA GLY A 48 -0.08 4.88 16.68
C GLY A 48 1.40 4.75 16.29
N PHE A 49 1.74 4.97 15.02
CA PHE A 49 3.14 5.10 14.56
C PHE A 49 3.54 6.55 14.25
N GLN A 50 2.65 7.52 14.46
CA GLN A 50 2.90 8.94 14.18
C GLN A 50 3.59 9.68 15.32
N ASP A 51 3.71 9.05 16.50
CA ASP A 51 4.26 9.66 17.72
C ASP A 51 5.74 9.27 17.99
N ALA A 52 6.38 8.55 17.06
CA ALA A 52 7.77 8.09 17.17
C ALA A 52 8.69 8.84 16.18
N SER A 53 8.60 10.18 16.13
CA SER A 53 9.51 11.04 15.35
C SER A 53 9.79 12.34 16.07
#